data_AF-A0A6V7J9P5-F1
#
_entry.id   AF-A0A6V7J9P5-F1
#
_cell.length_a   1.000
_cell.length_b   1.000
_cell.length_c   1.000
_cell.angle_alpha   90.00
_cell.angle_beta   90.00
_cell.angle_gamma   90.00
#
_symmetry.space_group_name_H-M   'P 1'
#
loop_
_entity.id
_entity.type
_entity.pdbx_description
1 polymer ?
#
loop_
_entity_poly.entity_id
_entity_poly.type
_entity_poly.pdbx_seq_one_letter_code
_entity_poly.pdbx_strand_id
1 'polypeptide(L)' 'DLPSAIDKISDFLEKPRLPPEDMERLTDHLSFENMKRNRAVNLEARAIPPHKMYNTDADNTFIRCGKTQQWKTAMTPEMI' A
#
# COMPACT_ATOMS: atom_id res chain seq x y z
N ASP A 1 9.24 -9.29 -5.92
CA ASP A 1 9.82 -8.43 -4.86
C ASP A 1 9.67 -6.96 -5.26
N LEU A 2 9.78 -6.03 -4.29
CA LEU A 2 9.55 -4.60 -4.52
C LEU A 2 10.65 -3.91 -5.35
N PRO A 3 11.97 -4.16 -5.13
CA PRO A 3 13.02 -3.58 -5.97
C PRO A 3 12.86 -3.91 -7.45
N SER A 4 12.59 -5.17 -7.79
CA SER A 4 12.40 -5.57 -9.19
C SER A 4 11.18 -4.92 -9.84
N ALA A 5 10.15 -4.59 -9.06
CA ALA A 5 9.00 -3.84 -9.56
C ALA A 5 9.36 -2.38 -9.84
N ILE A 6 10.17 -1.76 -8.97
CA ILE A 6 10.68 -0.40 -9.16
C ILE A 6 11.56 -0.34 -10.41
N ASP A 7 12.46 -1.30 -10.63
CA ASP A 7 13.30 -1.35 -11.83
C ASP A 7 12.47 -1.44 -13.12
N LYS A 8 11.42 -2.28 -13.13
CA LYS A 8 10.48 -2.37 -14.26
C LYS A 8 9.77 -1.05 -14.54
N ILE A 9 9.41 -0.31 -13.49
CA ILE A 9 8.79 1.01 -13.62
C ILE A 9 9.81 2.03 -14.15
N SER A 10 11.05 2.00 -13.68
CA SER A 10 12.13 2.86 -14.21
C SER A 10 12.37 2.61 -15.69
N ASP A 11 12.46 1.34 -16.11
CA ASP A 11 12.61 0.94 -17.51
C ASP A 11 11.40 1.41 -18.34
N PHE A 12 10.17 1.27 -17.81
CA PHE A 12 8.94 1.75 -18.47
C PHE A 12 8.90 3.28 -18.64
N LEU A 13 9.43 4.02 -17.67
CA LEU A 13 9.47 5.49 -17.67
C LEU A 13 10.70 6.06 -18.39
N GLU A 14 11.52 5.21 -19.00
CA GLU A 14 12.80 5.57 -19.63
C GLU A 14 13.73 6.34 -18.66
N LYS A 15 13.73 5.95 -17.39
CA LYS A 15 14.58 6.51 -16.34
C LYS A 15 15.77 5.59 -16.04
N PRO A 16 16.95 6.15 -15.72
CA PRO A 16 18.08 5.33 -15.31
C PRO A 16 17.70 4.57 -14.04
N ARG A 17 18.27 3.37 -13.90
CA ARG A 17 18.13 2.58 -12.68
C ARG A 17 18.69 3.35 -11.49
N LEU A 18 18.05 3.15 -10.35
CA LEU A 18 18.46 3.80 -9.11
C LEU A 18 19.78 3.22 -8.62
N PRO A 19 20.67 4.05 -8.07
CA PRO A 19 21.77 3.58 -7.26
C PRO A 19 21.27 2.70 -6.09
N PRO A 20 22.06 1.72 -5.61
CA PRO A 20 21.66 0.83 -4.52
C PRO A 20 21.12 1.56 -3.28
N GLU A 21 21.75 2.67 -2.88
CA GLU A 21 21.37 3.49 -1.74
C GLU A 21 20.01 4.19 -1.92
N ASP A 22 19.71 4.62 -3.15
CA ASP A 22 18.42 5.23 -3.48
C ASP A 22 17.31 4.19 -3.58
N MET A 23 17.64 2.99 -4.09
CA MET A 23 16.72 1.85 -4.10
C MET A 23 16.35 1.45 -2.67
N GLU A 24 17.34 1.33 -1.77
CA GLU A 24 17.10 1.03 -0.36
C GLU A 24 16.19 2.09 0.27
N ARG A 25 16.52 3.38 0.10
CA ARG A 25 15.71 4.50 0.61
C ARG A 25 14.28 4.48 0.07
N LEU A 26 14.10 4.20 -1.21
CA LEU A 26 12.77 4.15 -1.83
C LEU A 26 11.96 2.95 -1.33
N THR A 27 12.59 1.77 -1.18
CA THR A 27 11.90 0.58 -0.67
C THR A 27 11.50 0.72 0.79
N ASP A 28 12.33 1.34 1.63
CA ASP A 28 11.96 1.70 3.00
C ASP A 28 10.80 2.71 3.01
N HIS A 29 10.88 3.78 2.20
CA HIS A 29 9.80 4.76 2.11
C HIS A 29 8.46 4.12 1.72
N LEU A 30 8.49 3.19 0.77
CA LEU A 30 7.32 2.46 0.29
C LEU A 30 6.92 1.27 1.17
N SER A 31 7.63 1.03 2.28
CA SER A 31 7.25 -0.02 3.22
C SER A 31 5.83 0.22 3.73
N PHE A 32 5.12 -0.87 4.00
CA PHE A 32 3.72 -0.81 4.39
C PHE A 32 3.49 0.08 5.61
N GLU A 33 4.37 -0.01 6.62
CA GLU A 33 4.30 0.79 7.84
C GLU A 33 4.54 2.28 7.57
N ASN A 34 5.53 2.62 6.74
CA ASN A 34 5.84 4.01 6.41
C ASN A 34 4.71 4.63 5.58
N MET A 35 4.18 3.90 4.58
CA MET A 35 3.05 4.37 3.79
C MET A 35 1.78 4.54 4.63
N LYS A 36 1.51 3.63 5.58
CA LYS A 36 0.36 3.72 6.48
C LYS A 36 0.40 4.95 7.39
N ARG A 37 1.59 5.35 7.85
CA ARG A 37 1.78 6.53 8.72
C ARG A 37 1.94 7.83 7.93
N ASN A 38 2.23 7.76 6.63
CA ASN A 38 2.44 8.92 5.78
C ASN A 38 1.10 9.63 5.49
N ARG A 39 0.89 10.77 6.15
CA ARG A 39 -0.30 11.63 6.02
C ARG A 39 -0.60 12.07 4.58
N ALA A 40 0.40 12.12 3.71
CA ALA A 40 0.21 12.50 2.31
C ALA A 40 -0.55 11.45 1.49
N VAL A 41 -0.49 10.17 1.88
CA VAL A 41 -1.02 9.04 1.10
C VAL A 41 -1.99 8.15 1.87
N ASN A 42 -1.99 8.20 3.21
CA ASN A 42 -2.87 7.37 4.04
C ASN A 42 -4.33 7.87 4.10
N LEU A 43 -4.62 9.05 3.55
CA LEU A 43 -5.95 9.65 3.45
C LEU A 43 -6.68 9.92 4.77
N GLU A 44 -5.97 9.86 5.90
CA GLU A 44 -6.54 10.12 7.23
C GLU A 44 -6.88 11.61 7.45
N ALA A 45 -6.24 12.51 6.68
CA ALA A 45 -6.47 13.95 6.76
C ALA A 45 -7.72 14.44 6.00
N ARG A 46 -8.55 13.53 5.47
CA ARG A 46 -9.79 13.89 4.77
C ARG A 46 -10.83 14.44 5.74
N ALA A 47 -11.60 15.43 5.29
CA ALA A 47 -12.68 16.02 6.09
C ALA A 47 -13.80 15.00 6.42
N ILE A 48 -13.99 14.00 5.58
CA ILE A 48 -14.93 12.91 5.79
C ILE A 48 -14.11 11.64 6.05
N PRO A 49 -14.23 11.03 7.25
CA PRO A 49 -13.59 9.76 7.55
C PRO A 49 -14.03 8.65 6.57
N PRO A 50 -13.15 7.71 6.20
CA PRO A 50 -13.48 6.66 5.23
C PRO A 50 -14.74 5.88 5.61
N HIS A 51 -14.91 5.53 6.88
CA HIS A 51 -16.09 4.82 7.39
C HIS A 51 -17.42 5.58 7.14
N LYS A 52 -17.41 6.92 7.21
CA LYS A 52 -18.58 7.75 6.88
C LYS A 52 -18.78 7.91 5.38
N MET A 53 -17.70 8.00 4.60
CA MET A 53 -17.77 8.14 3.15
C MET A 53 -18.37 6.88 2.49
N TYR A 54 -18.04 5.70 3.02
CA TYR A 54 -18.45 4.41 2.46
C TYR A 54 -19.63 3.77 3.21
N ASN A 55 -20.21 4.45 4.21
CA ASN A 55 -21.31 3.96 5.05
C ASN A 55 -21.02 2.56 5.64
N THR A 56 -19.89 2.43 6.32
CA THR A 56 -19.47 1.18 6.96
C THR A 56 -19.05 1.46 8.39
N ASP A 57 -19.47 0.60 9.33
CA ASP A 57 -19.17 0.72 10.77
C ASP A 57 -17.78 0.22 11.17
N ALA A 58 -16.98 -0.22 10.20
CA ALA A 58 -15.64 -0.72 10.47
C ALA A 58 -14.66 0.44 10.62
N ASP A 59 -13.71 0.29 11.54
CA ASP A 59 -12.56 1.18 11.70
C ASP A 59 -11.67 1.09 10.46
N ASN A 60 -12.08 1.83 9.43
CA ASN A 60 -11.56 1.74 8.08
C ASN A 60 -10.42 2.73 7.91
N THR A 61 -9.20 2.21 8.01
CA THR A 61 -8.01 2.90 7.49
C THR A 61 -7.87 2.61 6.00
N PHE A 62 -7.40 3.60 5.23
CA PHE A 62 -7.21 3.40 3.78
C PHE A 62 -6.13 2.34 3.50
N ILE A 63 -5.03 2.38 4.25
CA ILE A 63 -3.93 1.41 4.18
C ILE A 63 -4.08 0.41 5.33
N ARG A 64 -4.74 -0.73 5.06
CA ARG A 64 -5.30 -1.62 6.09
C ARG A 64 -4.36 -2.73 6.60
N CYS A 65 -4.09 -3.77 5.78
CA CYS A 65 -3.37 -4.98 6.21
C CYS A 65 -2.09 -5.33 5.45
N GLY A 66 -1.93 -4.94 4.18
CA GLY A 66 -0.68 -5.16 3.44
C GLY A 66 -0.26 -6.62 3.25
N LYS A 67 -1.18 -7.58 3.36
CA LYS A 67 -0.91 -9.02 3.27
C LYS A 67 -1.67 -9.65 2.10
N THR A 68 -1.04 -10.63 1.46
CA THR A 68 -1.67 -11.45 0.42
C THR A 68 -2.53 -12.54 1.06
N GLN A 69 -3.45 -13.11 0.27
CA GLN A 69 -4.32 -14.25 0.69
C GLN A 69 -5.27 -13.99 1.86
N GLN A 70 -5.52 -12.73 2.24
CA GLN A 70 -6.42 -12.40 3.35
C GLN A 70 -7.89 -12.84 3.08
N TRP A 71 -8.29 -13.05 1.84
CA TRP A 71 -9.63 -13.56 1.51
C TRP A 71 -9.95 -14.88 2.22
N LYS A 72 -8.95 -15.72 2.48
CA LYS A 72 -9.10 -17.00 3.20
C LYS A 72 -9.59 -16.85 4.64
N THR A 73 -9.41 -15.68 5.26
CA THR A 73 -9.90 -15.43 6.63
C THR A 73 -11.36 -14.98 6.66
N ALA A 74 -11.90 -14.57 5.51
CA ALA A 74 -13.24 -14.00 5.40
C ALA A 74 -14.21 -14.91 4.65
N MET A 75 -13.71 -15.77 3.74
CA MET A 75 -14.50 -16.69 2.95
C MET A 75 -14.63 -18.05 3.66
N THR A 76 -15.85 -18.58 3.73
CA THR A 76 -16.09 -19.96 4.17
C THR A 76 -15.73 -20.94 3.04
N PRO A 77 -15.50 -22.24 3.32
CA PRO A 77 -15.16 -23.23 2.30
C PRO A 77 -16.15 -23.29 1.12
N GLU A 78 -17.42 -22.97 1.36
CA GLU A 78 -18.47 -22.94 0.32
C GLU A 78 -18.38 -21.73 -0.61
N MET A 79 -17.65 -20.68 -0.23
CA MET A 79 -17.47 -19.45 -1.01
C MET A 79 -16.23 -19.48 -1.92
N ILE A 80 -15.40 -20.52 -1.81
CA ILE A 80 -14.07 -20.62 -2.43
C ILE A 80 -14.11 -21.53 -3.65
#